data_AF-A0A9Q3UU56-F1
#
_entry.id   AF-A0A9Q3UU56-F1
#
_cell.length_a   1.000
_cell.length_b   1.000
_cell.length_c   1.000
_cell.angle_alpha   90.00
_cell.angle_beta   90.00
_cell.angle_gamma   90.00
#
_symmetry.space_group_name_H-M   'P 1'
#
loop_
_entity.id
_entity.type
_entity.pdbx_description
1 polymer ?
#
loop_
_entity_poly.entity_id
_entity_poly.type
_entity_poly.pdbx_seq_one_letter_code
_entity_poly.pdbx_strand_id
1 'polypeptide(L)'
;MMVIDDAVKFGAFASNVMAGGQLDQAMIDAYSDIYNNIFQIKPQNSVSINENNFVKYLESNNTGLKVLKGDETFSNWALLSKSSNGNIVPQNCP
;
A
#
# COMPACT_ATOMS: atom_id res chain seq x y z
N MET A 1 -8.26 -4.64 -3.72
CA MET A 1 -8.88 -4.38 -2.40
C MET A 1 -7.77 -4.10 -1.39
N MET A 2 -7.99 -3.18 -0.45
CA MET A 2 -7.07 -2.97 0.68
C MET A 2 -7.73 -3.47 1.95
N VAL A 3 -6.94 -4.08 2.84
CA VAL A 3 -7.42 -4.62 4.12
C VAL A 3 -6.50 -4.21 5.25
N ILE A 4 -7.06 -4.02 6.44
CA ILE A 4 -6.30 -3.85 7.68
C ILE A 4 -5.93 -5.26 8.17
N ASP A 5 -4.64 -5.58 8.08
CA ASP A 5 -4.09 -6.85 8.54
C ASP A 5 -3.59 -6.76 9.99
N ASP A 6 -3.16 -5.57 10.40
CA ASP A 6 -2.70 -5.27 11.76
C ASP A 6 -3.31 -3.95 12.22
N ALA A 7 -4.33 -4.04 13.09
CA ALA A 7 -5.06 -2.88 13.58
C ALA A 7 -4.21 -1.96 14.46
N VAL A 8 -3.20 -2.48 15.15
CA VAL A 8 -2.29 -1.68 16.00
C VAL A 8 -1.38 -0.84 15.13
N LYS A 9 -0.75 -1.45 14.12
CA LYS A 9 0.07 -0.74 13.13
C LYS A 9 -0.74 0.26 12.34
N PHE A 10 -1.95 -0.12 11.92
CA PHE A 10 -2.85 0.79 11.23
C PHE A 10 -3.23 1.99 12.10
N GLY A 11 -3.54 1.78 13.39
CA GLY A 11 -3.82 2.86 14.31
C GLY A 11 -2.65 3.83 14.48
N ALA A 12 -1.42 3.31 14.57
CA ALA A 12 -0.21 4.13 14.63
C ALA A 12 0.02 4.93 13.32
N PHE A 13 -0.13 4.29 12.16
CA PHE A 13 -0.03 4.95 10.87
C PHE A 13 -1.11 6.03 10.69
N ALA A 14 -2.37 5.70 10.98
CA ALA A 14 -3.49 6.62 10.89
C ALA A 14 -3.31 7.83 11.83
N SER A 15 -2.73 7.62 13.02
CA SER A 15 -2.44 8.72 13.95
C SER A 15 -1.38 9.68 13.42
N ASN A 16 -0.46 9.23 12.57
CA ASN A 16 0.56 10.10 11.97
C ASN A 16 -0.01 11.02 10.89
N VAL A 17 -1.09 10.61 10.21
CA VAL A 17 -1.77 11.42 9.18
C VAL A 17 -2.88 12.31 9.74
N MET A 18 -3.11 12.25 11.06
CA MET A 18 -4.17 12.98 11.73
C MET A 18 -3.59 13.98 12.74
N ALA A 19 -4.03 15.24 12.67
CA ALA A 19 -3.72 16.27 13.66
C ALA A 19 -5.03 16.86 14.19
N GLY A 20 -5.25 16.79 15.52
CA GLY A 20 -6.46 17.35 16.14
C GLY A 20 -7.78 16.74 15.65
N GLY A 21 -7.76 15.48 15.22
CA GLY A 21 -8.96 14.79 14.69
C GLY A 21 -9.30 15.14 13.24
N GLN A 22 -8.45 15.89 12.56
CA GLN A 22 -8.53 16.17 11.12
C GLN A 22 -7.31 15.61 10.41
N LEU A 23 -7.38 15.49 9.10
CA LEU A 23 -6.21 15.14 8.30
C LEU A 23 -5.16 16.26 8.41
N ASP A 24 -3.93 15.89 8.72
CA ASP A 24 -2.80 16.81 8.70
C ASP A 24 -2.40 17.06 7.24
N GLN A 25 -2.71 18.25 6.73
CA GLN A 25 -2.44 18.60 5.34
C GLN A 25 -0.94 18.61 5.03
N ALA A 26 -0.09 19.05 5.95
CA ALA A 26 1.35 19.05 5.73
C ALA A 26 1.89 17.62 5.62
N MET A 27 1.34 16.70 6.42
CA MET A 27 1.66 15.29 6.32
C MET A 27 1.15 14.67 5.02
N ILE A 28 -0.06 15.02 4.57
CA ILE A 28 -0.60 14.56 3.28
C ILE A 28 0.28 15.03 2.12
N ASP A 29 0.72 16.29 2.13
CA ASP A 29 1.58 16.84 1.09
C ASP A 29 2.94 16.11 1.07
N ALA A 30 3.53 15.85 2.25
CA ALA A 30 4.74 15.05 2.37
C ALA A 30 4.54 13.62 1.85
N TYR A 31 3.39 12.99 2.13
CA TYR A 31 3.06 11.67 1.59
C TYR A 31 2.87 11.70 0.08
N SER A 32 2.29 12.77 -0.48
CA SER A 32 2.18 12.96 -1.93
C SER A 32 3.56 13.00 -2.59
N ASP A 33 4.52 13.69 -1.98
CA ASP A 33 5.91 13.72 -2.46
C ASP A 33 6.59 12.36 -2.36
N ILE A 34 6.43 11.65 -1.24
CA ILE A 34 6.95 10.29 -1.06
C ILE A 34 6.35 9.34 -2.11
N TYR A 35 5.04 9.40 -2.31
CA TYR A 35 4.31 8.57 -3.26
C TYR A 35 4.76 8.81 -4.71
N ASN A 36 4.87 10.08 -5.12
CA ASN A 36 5.19 10.46 -6.49
C ASN A 36 6.69 10.40 -6.81
N ASN A 37 7.55 10.79 -5.86
CA ASN A 37 8.98 11.01 -6.14
C ASN A 37 9.88 9.88 -5.61
N ILE A 38 9.56 9.29 -4.44
CA ILE A 38 10.36 8.22 -3.85
C ILE A 38 9.90 6.86 -4.38
N PHE A 39 8.62 6.54 -4.23
CA PHE A 39 8.07 5.26 -4.70
C PHE A 39 7.70 5.28 -6.18
N GLN A 40 7.72 6.45 -6.81
CA GLN A 40 7.48 6.62 -8.25
C GLN A 40 6.17 5.98 -8.71
N ILE A 41 5.10 6.09 -7.93
CA ILE A 41 3.79 5.57 -8.31
C ILE A 41 3.13 6.61 -9.20
N LYS A 42 3.18 6.41 -10.52
CA LYS A 42 2.82 7.44 -11.50
C LYS A 42 1.87 6.90 -12.59
N PRO A 43 0.96 7.73 -13.14
CA PRO A 43 0.00 7.27 -14.16
C PRO A 43 0.62 6.66 -15.42
N GLN A 44 1.83 7.08 -15.79
CA GLN A 44 2.54 6.56 -16.97
C GLN A 44 3.14 5.16 -16.80
N ASN A 45 3.20 4.64 -15.57
CA ASN A 45 3.72 3.28 -15.34
C ASN A 45 2.68 2.24 -15.74
N SER A 46 3.13 1.01 -16.01
CA SER A 46 2.20 -0.11 -16.10
C SER A 46 1.49 -0.32 -14.76
N VAL A 47 0.30 -0.93 -14.81
CA VAL A 47 -0.46 -1.33 -13.63
C VAL A 47 0.41 -2.16 -12.68
N SER A 48 1.14 -3.14 -13.20
CA SER A 48 2.02 -4.01 -12.40
C SER A 48 3.14 -3.26 -11.69
N ILE A 49 3.75 -2.25 -12.33
CA ILE A 49 4.80 -1.44 -11.70
C ILE A 49 4.20 -0.63 -10.55
N ASN A 50 3.04 0.00 -10.76
CA ASN A 50 2.37 0.76 -9.71
C ASN A 50 1.90 -0.11 -8.55
N GLU A 51 1.36 -1.30 -8.82
CA GLU A 51 1.03 -2.27 -7.77
C GLU A 51 2.27 -2.63 -6.94
N ASN A 52 3.39 -2.93 -7.58
CA ASN A 52 4.64 -3.28 -6.89
C ASN A 52 5.16 -2.12 -6.04
N ASN A 53 5.15 -0.90 -6.58
CA ASN A 53 5.62 0.28 -5.88
C ASN A 53 4.70 0.66 -4.72
N PHE A 54 3.38 0.48 -4.89
CA PHE A 54 2.40 0.73 -3.84
C PHE A 54 2.54 -0.26 -2.67
N VAL A 55 2.73 -1.55 -2.94
CA VAL A 55 2.99 -2.54 -1.88
C VAL A 55 4.27 -2.20 -1.12
N LYS A 56 5.34 -1.82 -1.82
CA LYS A 56 6.59 -1.35 -1.17
C LYS A 56 6.34 -0.12 -0.29
N TYR A 57 5.54 0.84 -0.76
CA TYR A 57 5.17 2.01 0.04
C TYR A 57 4.47 1.61 1.35
N LEU A 58 3.49 0.70 1.29
CA LEU A 58 2.75 0.24 2.45
C LEU A 58 3.63 -0.51 3.46
N GLU A 59 4.54 -1.35 2.96
CA GLU A 59 5.52 -2.08 3.78
C GLU A 59 6.53 -1.14 4.44
N SER A 60 7.11 -0.21 3.68
CA SER A 60 8.10 0.76 4.18
C SER A 60 7.52 1.71 5.23
N ASN A 61 6.25 2.08 5.12
CA ASN A 61 5.56 2.92 6.11
C ASN A 61 4.94 2.12 7.27
N ASN A 62 5.13 0.80 7.30
CA ASN A 62 4.59 -0.10 8.31
C ASN A 62 3.09 0.17 8.60
N THR A 63 2.32 0.36 7.52
CA THR A 63 0.95 0.89 7.58
C THR A 63 -0.07 -0.04 8.24
N GLY A 64 0.27 -1.31 8.44
CA GLY A 64 -0.69 -2.35 8.84
C GLY A 64 -1.70 -2.70 7.74
N LEU A 65 -1.54 -2.15 6.53
CA LEU A 65 -2.39 -2.41 5.37
C LEU A 65 -1.76 -3.47 4.46
N LYS A 66 -2.62 -4.29 3.85
CA LYS A 66 -2.26 -5.24 2.79
C LYS A 66 -3.14 -5.05 1.56
N VAL A 67 -2.65 -5.46 0.41
CA VAL A 67 -3.37 -5.37 -0.88
C VAL A 67 -3.75 -6.77 -1.36
N LEU A 68 -5.04 -6.96 -1.59
CA LEU A 68 -5.59 -8.14 -2.25
C LEU A 68 -5.88 -7.79 -3.71
N LYS A 69 -5.39 -8.62 -4.63
CA LYS A 69 -5.64 -8.54 -6.07
C LYS A 69 -6.62 -9.63 -6.47
N GLY A 70 -7.72 -9.23 -7.09
CA GLY A 70 -8.65 -10.15 -7.71
C GLY A 70 -8.11 -10.66 -9.05
N ASP A 71 -8.52 -11.85 -9.46
CA ASP A 71 -8.42 -12.28 -10.86
C ASP A 71 -9.42 -11.49 -11.74
N GLU A 72 -9.39 -11.73 -13.06
CA GLU A 72 -10.21 -10.99 -14.03
C GLU A 72 -11.72 -11.09 -13.78
N THR A 73 -12.16 -12.15 -13.11
CA THR A 73 -13.56 -12.43 -12.78
C THR A 73 -13.90 -12.15 -11.31
N PHE A 74 -12.94 -11.68 -10.50
CA PHE A 74 -13.04 -11.53 -9.05
C PHE A 74 -13.48 -12.81 -8.32
N SER A 75 -13.23 -13.97 -8.93
CA SER A 75 -13.54 -15.29 -8.37
C SER A 75 -12.47 -15.78 -7.40
N ASN A 76 -11.23 -15.29 -7.56
CA ASN A 76 -10.12 -15.56 -6.66
C ASN A 76 -9.46 -14.27 -6.22
N TRP A 77 -8.94 -14.28 -4.99
CA TRP A 77 -8.16 -13.18 -4.44
C TRP A 77 -6.79 -13.68 -4.03
N ALA A 78 -5.77 -12.91 -4.40
CA ALA A 78 -4.39 -13.15 -4.03
C ALA A 78 -3.85 -11.97 -3.22
N LEU A 79 -3.16 -12.26 -2.13
CA LEU A 79 -2.37 -11.29 -1.41
C LEU A 79 -1.16 -10.89 -2.25
N LEU A 80 -0.99 -9.59 -2.49
CA LEU A 80 0.26 -9.07 -3.02
C LEU A 80 1.27 -8.96 -1.88
N SER A 81 2.34 -9.75 -1.94
CA SER A 81 3.39 -9.75 -0.93
C SER A 81 4.77 -9.79 -1.58
N LYS A 82 5.78 -9.31 -0.86
CA LYS A 82 7.17 -9.39 -1.29
C LYS A 82 7.70 -10.82 -1.15
N SER A 83 8.07 -11.41 -2.29
CA SER A 83 8.83 -12.67 -2.34
C SER A 83 10.22 -12.53 -1.72
N SER A 84 10.87 -13.66 -1.43
CA SER A 84 12.26 -13.72 -0.94
C SER A 84 13.26 -12.96 -1.82
N ASN A 85 12.95 -12.81 -3.10
CA ASN A 85 13.84 -12.17 -4.08
C ASN A 85 13.55 -10.66 -4.22
N GLY A 86 12.67 -10.12 -3.37
CA GLY A 86 12.32 -8.70 -3.34
C GLY A 86 11.27 -8.27 -4.37
N ASN A 87 10.80 -9.20 -5.21
CA ASN A 87 9.71 -8.96 -6.16
C ASN A 87 8.36 -9.11 -5.47
N ILE A 88 7.39 -8.27 -5.83
CA ILE A 88 6.01 -8.44 -5.37
C ILE A 88 5.36 -9.52 -6.25
N VAL A 89 4.79 -10.52 -5.60
CA VAL A 89 4.12 -11.65 -6.26
C VAL A 89 2.73 -11.86 -5.65
N PRO A 90 1.73 -12.22 -6.46
CA PRO A 90 0.44 -12.64 -5.93
C PRO A 90 0.56 -14.02 -5.28
N GLN A 91 0.08 -14.14 -4.05
CA GLN A 91 -0.07 -15.39 -3.33
C GLN A 91 -1.56 -15.62 -3.07
N ASN A 92 -2.13 -16.68 -3.63
CA ASN A 92 -3.55 -17.00 -3.45
C ASN A 92 -3.88 -17.10 -1.96
N CYS A 93 -4.99 -16.46 -1.58
CA CYS A 93 -5.57 -16.66 -0.27
C CYS A 93 -6.20 -18.07 -0.23
N PRO A 94 -5.93 -18.88 0.82
CA PRO A 94 -6.57 -20.16 1.00
C PRO A 94 -8.08 -20.02 1.30
#